data_AF-A0A1P8FLC2-F1
#
_entry.id   AF-A0A1P8FLC2-F1
#
_cell.length_a   1.000
_cell.length_b   1.000
_cell.length_c   1.000
_cell.angle_alpha   90.00
_cell.angle_beta   90.00
_cell.angle_gamma   90.00
#
_symmetry.space_group_name_H-M   'P 1'
#
loop_
_entity.id
_entity.type
_entity.pdbx_description
1 polymer ?
#
loop_
_entity_poly.entity_id
_entity_poly.type
_entity_poly.pdbx_seq_one_letter_code
_entity_poly.pdbx_strand_id
1 'polypeptide(L)'
;MRAFLFLLAALASLSAAAAVYDAAAWDNDATTLGFQVEAFDKCRGRMAEKPRFKGCLQMWEDAKQRVSRMDRFVVASPGEGRAERMAKLRGELEGAIAFLAPEVKALGRVQVAKLMANDKALAPYRKDIEGLMR
;
A
#
# COMPACT_ATOMS: atom_id res chain seq x y z
N MET A 1 19.61 -55.48 16.27
CA MET A 1 20.83 -54.77 16.74
C MET A 1 21.53 -54.26 15.49
N ARG A 2 21.80 -52.98 15.20
CA ARG A 2 21.94 -51.69 15.91
C ARG A 2 21.36 -50.64 14.93
N ALA A 3 20.46 -49.74 15.30
CA ALA A 3 20.68 -48.52 16.08
C ALA A 3 21.85 -47.66 15.55
N PHE A 4 21.57 -46.37 15.35
CA PHE A 4 22.46 -45.28 14.93
C PHE A 4 22.75 -45.15 13.43
N LEU A 5 21.98 -44.29 12.76
CA LEU A 5 22.50 -43.05 12.15
C LEU A 5 21.33 -42.08 12.00
N PHE A 6 20.93 -41.56 13.16
CA PHE A 6 20.21 -40.31 13.30
C PHE A 6 21.12 -39.15 12.84
N LEU A 7 20.50 -38.05 12.42
CA LEU A 7 21.10 -36.75 12.07
C LEU A 7 21.86 -36.65 10.74
N LEU A 8 21.10 -36.36 9.68
CA LEU A 8 21.47 -35.30 8.74
C LEU A 8 20.25 -34.42 8.44
N ALA A 9 19.60 -33.99 9.52
CA ALA A 9 18.87 -32.73 9.54
C ALA A 9 19.90 -31.63 9.78
N ALA A 10 20.56 -31.18 8.71
CA ALA A 10 21.43 -30.02 8.75
C ALA A 10 20.91 -28.99 7.74
N LEU A 11 19.97 -28.19 8.25
CA LEU A 11 19.87 -26.76 8.02
C LEU A 11 19.80 -26.34 6.54
N ALA A 12 18.57 -26.39 6.03
CA ALA A 12 18.06 -25.37 5.13
C ALA A 12 18.40 -23.98 5.70
N SER A 13 19.53 -23.42 5.27
CA SER A 13 19.82 -22.01 5.39
C SER A 13 19.07 -21.31 4.26
N LEU A 14 17.75 -21.26 4.41
CA LEU A 14 16.91 -20.33 3.66
C LEU A 14 17.23 -18.94 4.21
N SER A 15 18.35 -18.39 3.74
CA SER A 15 18.60 -16.96 3.85
C SER A 15 17.50 -16.31 3.04
N ALA A 16 16.45 -15.83 3.72
CA ALA A 16 15.60 -14.81 3.14
C ALA A 16 16.51 -13.62 2.87
N ALA A 17 17.13 -13.61 1.68
CA ALA A 17 17.78 -12.42 1.18
C ALA A 17 16.71 -11.33 1.23
N ALA A 18 16.93 -10.31 2.05
CA ALA A 18 16.13 -9.11 1.98
C ALA A 18 16.20 -8.67 0.51
N ALA A 19 15.08 -8.74 -0.20
CA ALA A 19 15.04 -8.43 -1.61
C ALA A 19 15.57 -6.99 -1.77
N VAL A 20 16.72 -6.86 -2.42
CA VAL A 20 17.29 -5.55 -2.73
C VAL A 20 16.30 -4.83 -3.63
N TYR A 21 15.93 -3.61 -3.27
CA TYR A 21 15.07 -2.80 -4.12
C TYR A 21 15.92 -2.23 -5.26
N ASP A 22 15.74 -2.80 -6.45
CA ASP A 22 16.51 -2.51 -7.65
C ASP A 22 15.64 -1.89 -8.76
N ALA A 23 16.22 -1.71 -9.95
CA ALA A 23 15.50 -1.13 -11.08
C ALA A 23 14.30 -1.99 -11.53
N ALA A 24 14.39 -3.31 -11.46
CA ALA A 24 13.30 -4.20 -11.82
C ALA A 24 12.15 -4.13 -10.80
N ALA A 25 12.48 -4.07 -9.51
CA ALA A 25 11.51 -3.84 -8.45
C ALA A 25 10.82 -2.47 -8.60
N TRP A 26 11.57 -1.44 -9.00
CA TRP A 26 11.01 -0.13 -9.30
C TRP A 26 10.05 -0.15 -10.49
N ASP A 27 10.38 -0.84 -11.60
CA ASP A 27 9.49 -0.95 -12.76
C ASP A 27 8.22 -1.75 -12.46
N ASN A 28 8.32 -2.79 -11.63
CA ASN A 28 7.18 -3.54 -11.12
C ASN A 28 6.29 -2.68 -10.23
N ASP A 29 6.88 -1.89 -9.35
CA ASP A 29 6.15 -0.95 -8.49
C ASP A 29 5.47 0.14 -9.35
N ALA A 30 6.15 0.68 -10.36
CA ALA A 30 5.59 1.68 -11.27
C ALA A 30 4.38 1.14 -12.04
N THR A 31 4.47 -0.10 -12.54
CA THR A 31 3.38 -0.78 -13.23
C THR A 31 2.20 -1.04 -12.29
N THR A 32 2.50 -1.55 -11.09
CA THR A 32 1.48 -1.80 -10.06
C THR A 32 0.77 -0.52 -9.66
N LEU A 33 1.52 0.57 -9.47
CA LEU A 33 0.96 1.87 -9.11
C LEU A 33 -0.01 2.37 -10.18
N GLY A 34 0.32 2.19 -11.47
CA GLY A 34 -0.58 2.48 -12.58
C GLY A 34 -1.91 1.72 -12.48
N PHE A 35 -1.88 0.42 -12.19
CA PHE A 35 -3.11 -0.35 -11.96
C PHE A 35 -3.89 0.11 -10.72
N GLN A 36 -3.19 0.54 -9.67
CA GLN A 36 -3.84 1.06 -8.46
C GLN A 36 -4.55 2.39 -8.73
N VAL A 37 -3.96 3.28 -9.51
CA VAL A 37 -4.57 4.55 -9.96
C VAL A 37 -5.94 4.28 -10.58
N GLU A 38 -6.02 3.35 -11.54
CA GLU A 38 -7.29 2.97 -12.17
C GLU A 38 -8.26 2.30 -11.18
N ALA A 39 -7.74 1.47 -10.27
CA ALA A 39 -8.56 0.75 -9.31
C ALA A 39 -9.23 1.65 -8.27
N PHE A 40 -8.70 2.84 -7.97
CA PHE A 40 -9.33 3.80 -7.04
C PHE A 40 -10.70 4.27 -7.50
N ASP A 41 -11.03 4.21 -8.79
CA ASP A 41 -12.38 4.57 -9.26
C ASP A 41 -13.46 3.67 -8.64
N LYS A 42 -13.13 2.39 -8.36
CA LYS A 42 -14.03 1.43 -7.71
C LYS A 42 -14.36 1.78 -6.24
N CYS A 43 -13.64 2.74 -5.67
CA CYS A 43 -13.83 3.23 -4.30
C CYS A 43 -14.68 4.51 -4.25
N ARG A 44 -14.70 5.28 -5.33
CA ARG A 44 -15.40 6.56 -5.41
C ARG A 44 -16.92 6.38 -5.19
N GLY A 45 -17.49 7.21 -4.34
CA GLY A 45 -18.89 7.20 -3.94
C GLY A 45 -19.27 6.05 -3.00
N ARG A 46 -18.31 5.23 -2.56
CA ARG A 46 -18.56 3.95 -1.86
C ARG A 46 -17.87 3.81 -0.52
N MET A 47 -17.25 4.89 0.00
CA MET A 47 -16.54 4.86 1.28
C MET A 47 -17.46 4.57 2.49
N ALA A 48 -18.78 4.69 2.35
CA ALA A 48 -19.73 4.30 3.40
C ALA A 48 -19.91 2.78 3.55
N GLU A 49 -19.54 1.98 2.54
CA GLU A 49 -19.80 0.54 2.52
C GLU A 49 -18.74 -0.24 3.31
N LYS A 50 -19.18 -1.16 4.15
CA LYS A 50 -18.32 -1.91 5.09
C LYS A 50 -17.17 -2.71 4.46
N PRO A 51 -17.29 -3.39 3.30
CA PRO A 51 -16.11 -3.99 2.66
C PRO A 51 -15.27 -2.96 1.90
N ARG A 52 -15.88 -1.89 1.37
CA ARG A 52 -15.19 -0.90 0.54
C ARG A 52 -14.33 0.02 1.37
N PHE A 53 -14.82 0.51 2.50
CA PHE A 53 -14.06 1.41 3.37
C PHE A 53 -12.67 0.85 3.70
N LYS A 54 -12.62 -0.39 4.21
CA LYS A 54 -11.35 -1.07 4.50
C LYS A 54 -10.52 -1.34 3.25
N GLY A 55 -11.12 -1.92 2.21
CA GLY A 55 -10.37 -2.27 0.99
C GLY A 55 -9.72 -1.07 0.32
N CYS A 56 -10.42 0.08 0.32
CA CYS A 56 -9.93 1.32 -0.25
C CYS A 56 -8.82 1.94 0.61
N LEU A 57 -8.92 1.88 1.94
CA LEU A 57 -7.84 2.30 2.84
C LEU A 57 -6.60 1.40 2.72
N GLN A 58 -6.79 0.09 2.57
CA GLN A 58 -5.70 -0.87 2.33
C GLN A 58 -4.96 -0.57 1.02
N MET A 59 -5.71 -0.31 -0.06
CA MET A 59 -5.12 0.04 -1.34
C MET A 59 -4.40 1.39 -1.29
N TRP A 60 -4.94 2.37 -0.57
CA TRP A 60 -4.28 3.65 -0.36
C TRP A 60 -2.99 3.53 0.45
N GLU A 61 -2.99 2.75 1.53
CA GLU A 61 -1.79 2.48 2.30
C GLU A 61 -0.71 1.79 1.48
N ASP A 62 -1.06 0.75 0.71
CA ASP A 62 -0.12 0.06 -0.16
C ASP A 62 0.47 1.00 -1.23
N ALA A 63 -0.37 1.85 -1.85
CA ALA A 63 0.09 2.87 -2.80
C ALA A 63 1.06 3.87 -2.16
N LYS A 64 0.80 4.36 -0.93
CA LYS A 64 1.71 5.26 -0.19
C LYS A 64 3.07 4.61 0.07
N GLN A 65 3.07 3.34 0.51
CA GLN A 65 4.29 2.60 0.77
C GLN A 65 5.10 2.41 -0.52
N ARG A 66 4.42 2.12 -1.64
CA ARG A 66 5.03 1.97 -2.96
C ARG A 66 5.68 3.25 -3.43
N VAL A 67 4.94 4.36 -3.39
CA VAL A 67 5.47 5.70 -3.67
C VAL A 67 6.71 6.00 -2.82
N SER A 68 6.66 5.70 -1.51
CA SER A 68 7.82 5.93 -0.63
C SER A 68 9.05 5.11 -1.01
N ARG A 69 8.91 3.87 -1.50
CA ARG A 69 10.06 3.06 -1.97
C ARG A 69 10.59 3.59 -3.29
N MET A 70 9.69 3.91 -4.23
CA MET A 70 10.04 4.44 -5.53
C MET A 70 10.78 5.78 -5.43
N ASP A 71 10.31 6.70 -4.60
CA ASP A 71 10.96 8.01 -4.37
C ASP A 71 12.38 7.85 -3.83
N ARG A 72 12.57 6.99 -2.82
CA ARG A 72 13.90 6.73 -2.25
C ARG A 72 14.86 6.16 -3.29
N PHE A 73 14.37 5.28 -4.16
CA PHE A 73 15.18 4.71 -5.23
C PHE A 73 15.54 5.73 -6.31
N VAL A 74 14.59 6.56 -6.74
CA VAL A 74 14.87 7.63 -7.73
C VAL A 74 15.95 8.59 -7.22
N VAL A 75 15.92 8.94 -5.94
CA VAL A 75 16.95 9.79 -5.31
C VAL A 75 18.31 9.07 -5.25
N ALA A 76 18.34 7.79 -4.90
CA ALA A 76 19.59 7.04 -4.73
C ALA A 76 20.21 6.57 -6.06
N SER A 77 19.40 6.36 -7.10
CA SER A 77 19.79 5.84 -8.41
C SER A 77 19.07 6.63 -9.51
N PRO A 78 19.46 7.89 -9.72
CA PRO A 78 18.89 8.69 -10.79
C PRO A 78 19.19 8.00 -12.11
N GLY A 79 18.15 7.75 -12.89
CA GLY A 79 18.26 7.23 -14.25
C GLY A 79 17.40 8.06 -15.18
N GLU A 80 17.71 7.98 -16.46
CA GLU A 80 17.03 8.74 -17.50
C GLU A 80 15.51 8.49 -17.45
N GLY A 81 14.72 9.55 -17.32
CA GLY A 81 13.26 9.50 -17.34
C GLY A 81 12.56 8.98 -16.08
N ARG A 82 13.29 8.46 -15.06
CA ARG A 82 12.63 7.88 -13.86
C ARG A 82 11.99 8.95 -12.98
N ALA A 83 12.63 10.10 -12.83
CA ALA A 83 12.10 11.20 -12.02
C ALA A 83 10.81 11.75 -12.63
N GLU A 84 10.79 11.92 -13.96
CA GLU A 84 9.63 12.38 -14.72
C GLU A 84 8.49 11.37 -14.65
N ARG A 85 8.79 10.08 -14.83
CA ARG A 85 7.78 9.00 -14.71
C ARG A 85 7.23 8.93 -13.28
N MET A 86 8.06 9.08 -12.26
CA MET A 86 7.62 9.11 -10.86
C MET A 86 6.70 10.31 -10.59
N ALA A 87 7.07 11.50 -11.06
CA ALA A 87 6.27 12.71 -10.91
C ALA A 87 4.89 12.57 -11.59
N LYS A 88 4.86 12.00 -12.79
CA LYS A 88 3.61 11.70 -13.51
C LYS A 88 2.71 10.76 -12.70
N LEU A 89 3.23 9.61 -12.26
CA LEU A 89 2.47 8.63 -11.48
C LEU A 89 1.94 9.21 -10.16
N ARG A 90 2.72 10.07 -9.50
CA ARG A 90 2.30 10.77 -8.28
C ARG A 90 1.13 11.70 -8.55
N GLY A 91 1.18 12.50 -9.61
CA GLY A 91 0.07 13.37 -10.00
C GLY A 91 -1.20 12.59 -10.35
N GLU A 92 -1.07 11.48 -11.07
CA GLU A 92 -2.17 10.57 -11.38
C GLU A 92 -2.78 9.95 -10.11
N LEU A 93 -1.94 9.50 -9.18
CA LEU A 93 -2.38 8.98 -7.88
C LEU A 93 -3.12 10.05 -7.07
N GLU A 94 -2.54 11.26 -6.94
CA GLU A 94 -3.14 12.38 -6.22
C GLU A 94 -4.54 12.71 -6.76
N GLY A 95 -4.71 12.74 -8.08
CA GLY A 95 -6.02 12.90 -8.71
C GLY A 95 -6.97 11.73 -8.44
N ALA A 96 -6.47 10.50 -8.51
CA ALA A 96 -7.27 9.29 -8.29
C ALA A 96 -7.79 9.19 -6.85
N ILE A 97 -7.02 9.63 -5.86
CA ILE A 97 -7.38 9.55 -4.43
C ILE A 97 -8.03 10.82 -3.88
N ALA A 98 -8.17 11.89 -4.66
CA ALA A 98 -8.69 13.18 -4.20
C ALA A 98 -10.10 13.10 -3.58
N PHE A 99 -10.87 12.06 -3.88
CA PHE A 99 -12.19 11.81 -3.29
C PHE A 99 -12.15 11.31 -1.84
N LEU A 100 -11.03 10.73 -1.38
CA LEU A 100 -10.96 10.07 -0.07
C LEU A 100 -11.29 11.04 1.07
N ALA A 101 -10.67 12.22 1.09
CA ALA A 101 -10.90 13.21 2.14
C ALA A 101 -12.36 13.71 2.18
N PRO A 102 -12.95 14.23 1.09
CA PRO A 102 -14.33 14.70 1.13
C PRO A 102 -15.33 13.59 1.47
N GLU A 103 -15.15 12.36 0.97
CA GLU A 103 -16.06 11.26 1.29
C GLU A 103 -15.95 10.82 2.75
N VAL A 104 -14.73 10.64 3.27
CA VAL A 104 -14.54 10.26 4.69
C VAL A 104 -15.04 11.37 5.62
N LYS A 105 -14.85 12.64 5.25
CA LYS A 105 -15.40 13.78 5.99
C LYS A 105 -16.93 13.79 5.98
N ALA A 106 -17.56 13.47 4.86
CA ALA A 106 -19.01 13.41 4.72
C ALA A 106 -19.66 12.29 5.57
N LEU A 107 -18.94 11.19 5.85
CA LEU A 107 -19.40 10.17 6.79
C LEU A 107 -19.56 10.72 8.22
N GLY A 108 -18.69 11.67 8.60
CA GLY A 108 -18.64 12.24 9.94
C GLY A 108 -18.10 11.28 11.01
N ARG A 109 -17.83 11.83 12.21
CA ARG A 109 -17.18 11.11 13.31
C ARG A 109 -17.94 9.88 13.80
N VAL A 110 -19.27 9.96 13.87
CA VAL A 110 -20.11 8.88 14.38
C VAL A 110 -20.05 7.66 13.46
N GLN A 111 -20.22 7.84 12.15
CA GLN A 111 -20.21 6.74 11.20
C GLN A 111 -18.80 6.13 11.07
N VAL A 112 -17.76 6.96 11.03
CA VAL A 112 -16.36 6.47 11.01
C VAL A 112 -16.06 5.65 12.27
N ALA A 113 -16.44 6.13 13.45
CA ALA A 113 -16.27 5.38 14.69
C ALA A 113 -17.01 4.03 14.66
N LYS A 114 -18.23 4.00 14.11
CA LYS A 114 -18.99 2.76 13.90
C LYS A 114 -18.29 1.81 12.94
N LEU A 115 -17.72 2.30 11.84
CA LEU A 115 -16.96 1.48 10.90
C LEU A 115 -15.72 0.86 11.59
N MET A 116 -14.96 1.67 12.32
CA MET A 116 -13.77 1.23 13.05
C MET A 116 -14.09 0.25 14.20
N ALA A 117 -15.20 0.44 14.90
CA ALA A 117 -15.64 -0.48 15.95
C ALA A 117 -16.07 -1.85 15.40
N ASN A 118 -16.62 -1.87 14.18
CA ASN A 118 -17.07 -3.09 13.53
C ASN A 118 -15.95 -3.91 12.88
N ASP A 119 -14.80 -3.30 12.58
CA ASP A 119 -13.67 -4.00 11.97
C ASP A 119 -12.34 -3.61 12.64
N LYS A 120 -11.84 -4.50 13.50
CA LYS A 120 -10.56 -4.32 14.21
C LYS A 120 -9.36 -4.25 13.26
N ALA A 121 -9.47 -4.76 12.03
CA ALA A 121 -8.42 -4.65 11.03
C ALA A 121 -8.23 -3.22 10.52
N LEU A 122 -9.11 -2.27 10.89
CA LEU A 122 -8.94 -0.85 10.61
C LEU A 122 -8.00 -0.14 11.59
N ALA A 123 -7.60 -0.79 12.69
CA ALA A 123 -6.73 -0.17 13.70
C ALA A 123 -5.43 0.44 13.14
N PRO A 124 -4.72 -0.19 12.19
CA PRO A 124 -3.51 0.39 11.59
C PRO A 124 -3.76 1.69 10.83
N TYR A 125 -4.96 1.88 10.26
CA TYR A 125 -5.29 3.05 9.43
C TYR A 125 -5.86 4.22 10.23
N ARG A 126 -5.92 4.13 11.58
CA ARG A 126 -6.52 5.16 12.43
C ARG A 126 -5.97 6.56 12.14
N LYS A 127 -4.64 6.70 12.09
CA LYS A 127 -3.98 7.98 11.86
C LYS A 127 -4.31 8.56 10.49
N ASP A 128 -4.38 7.70 9.48
CA ASP A 128 -4.73 8.10 8.11
C ASP A 128 -6.19 8.55 8.01
N ILE A 129 -7.11 7.79 8.63
CA ILE A 129 -8.52 8.15 8.72
C ILE A 129 -8.68 9.49 9.44
N GLU A 130 -7.99 9.69 10.58
CA GLU A 130 -8.01 10.97 11.30
C GLU A 130 -7.44 12.12 10.46
N GLY A 131 -6.42 11.85 9.63
CA GLY A 131 -5.87 12.79 8.67
C GLY A 131 -6.87 13.20 7.59
N LEU A 132 -7.62 12.24 7.03
CA LEU A 132 -8.67 12.50 6.04
C LEU A 132 -9.85 13.32 6.59
N MET A 133 -10.02 13.34 7.91
CA MET A 133 -11.14 14.03 8.58
C MET A 133 -10.83 15.45 9.06
N ARG A 134 -9.57 15.88 9.01
CA ARG A 134 -9.17 17.25 9.37
C ARG A 134 -9.46 18.18 8.19
#